data_AF-A0A2V9JHE1-F1
#
_entry.id   AF-A0A2V9JHE1-F1
#
_cell.length_a   1.000
_cell.length_b   1.000
_cell.length_c   1.000
_cell.angle_alpha   90.00
_cell.angle_beta   90.00
_cell.angle_gamma   90.00
#
_symmetry.space_group_name_H-M   'P 1'
#
loop_
_entity.id
_entity.type
_entity.pdbx_description
1 polymer ?
#
loop_
_entity_poly.entity_id
_entity_poly.type
_entity_poly.pdbx_seq_one_letter_code
_entity_poly.pdbx_strand_id
1 'polypeptide(L)'
;ISEEATKAGTMVEGGGLAPTALGARVRLSRGQLAVIDGPFTEAKEVVGGYAMFELKSKEEAVESTLRFMELHREHWPGWEGETEIRQVFGPEDFPGA
;
A
#
# COMPACT_ATOMS: atom_id res chain seq x y z
N ILE A 1 0.52 8.08 -14.55
CA ILE A 1 0.20 8.25 -13.10
C ILE A 1 1.41 8.55 -12.24
N SER A 2 2.36 7.65 -11.98
CA SER A 2 3.48 7.97 -11.06
C SER A 2 4.23 9.24 -11.50
N GLU A 3 4.67 9.33 -12.75
CA GLU A 3 5.32 10.55 -13.25
C GLU A 3 4.41 11.79 -13.29
N GLU A 4 3.14 11.63 -13.64
CA GLU A 4 2.19 12.76 -13.76
C GLU A 4 1.74 13.28 -12.40
N ALA A 5 1.49 12.39 -11.44
CA ALA A 5 1.14 12.72 -10.07
C ALA A 5 2.36 13.24 -9.30
N THR A 6 3.56 12.72 -9.59
CA THR A 6 4.82 13.31 -9.12
C THR A 6 4.99 14.72 -9.70
N LYS A 7 4.76 14.92 -11.00
CA LYS A 7 4.80 16.24 -11.65
C LYS A 7 3.71 17.19 -11.13
N ALA A 8 2.54 16.67 -10.80
CA ALA A 8 1.44 17.43 -10.19
C ALA A 8 1.64 17.66 -8.68
N GLY A 9 2.67 17.07 -8.06
CA GLY A 9 2.98 17.19 -6.64
C GLY A 9 2.00 16.46 -5.72
N THR A 10 1.14 15.59 -6.24
CA THR A 10 0.12 14.87 -5.47
C THR A 10 0.58 13.49 -5.00
N MET A 11 1.59 12.88 -5.64
CA MET A 11 2.19 11.65 -5.13
C MET A 11 3.29 11.99 -4.12
N VAL A 12 3.13 11.52 -2.89
CA VAL A 12 4.09 11.73 -1.80
C VAL A 12 5.23 10.71 -1.90
N GLU A 13 4.88 9.44 -2.05
CA GLU A 13 5.84 8.35 -2.24
C GLU A 13 5.15 7.10 -2.81
N GLY A 14 5.94 6.10 -3.18
CA GLY A 14 5.45 4.79 -3.56
C GLY A 14 6.58 3.83 -3.89
N GLY A 15 6.29 2.54 -3.91
CA GLY A 15 7.30 1.52 -4.21
C GLY A 15 6.76 0.10 -4.23
N GLY A 16 7.47 -0.77 -4.95
CA GLY A 16 7.27 -2.21 -4.90
C GLY A 16 7.90 -2.79 -3.63
N LEU A 17 7.26 -3.81 -3.07
CA LEU A 17 7.76 -4.56 -1.92
C LEU A 17 8.38 -5.89 -2.41
N ALA A 18 9.49 -6.28 -1.78
CA ALA A 18 10.13 -7.56 -2.08
C ALA A 18 9.22 -8.74 -1.67
N PRO A 19 9.39 -9.92 -2.29
CA PRO A 19 8.65 -11.12 -1.90
C PRO A 19 8.77 -11.39 -0.40
N THR A 20 7.67 -11.81 0.21
CA THR A 20 7.60 -12.04 1.66
C THR A 20 8.54 -13.13 2.18
N ALA A 21 8.98 -14.03 1.30
CA ALA A 21 10.02 -15.01 1.61
C ALA A 21 11.37 -14.37 2.01
N LEU A 22 11.59 -13.10 1.67
CA LEU A 22 12.77 -12.32 2.04
C LEU A 22 12.54 -11.42 3.26
N GLY A 23 11.32 -11.40 3.81
CA GLY A 23 10.95 -10.56 4.95
C GLY A 23 10.95 -11.32 6.28
N ALA A 24 10.74 -10.56 7.35
CA ALA A 24 10.49 -11.07 8.70
C ALA A 24 9.36 -10.27 9.37
N ARG A 25 8.73 -10.87 10.38
CA ARG A 25 7.73 -10.20 11.22
C ARG A 25 8.19 -10.16 12.66
N VAL A 26 7.86 -9.08 13.35
CA VAL A 26 7.99 -8.98 14.81
C VAL A 26 6.60 -8.96 15.41
N ARG A 27 6.30 -9.94 16.28
CA ARG A 27 5.00 -10.10 16.93
C ARG A 27 5.12 -9.81 18.42
N LEU A 28 4.34 -8.85 18.91
CA LEU A 28 4.06 -8.69 20.35
C LEU A 28 2.83 -9.50 20.73
N SER A 29 2.96 -10.42 21.68
CA SER A 29 1.84 -11.20 22.22
C SER A 29 2.08 -11.48 23.69
N ARG A 30 1.09 -11.19 24.54
CA ARG A 30 1.17 -11.39 26.00
C ARG A 30 2.45 -10.77 26.62
N GLY A 31 2.82 -9.57 26.15
CA GLY A 31 4.01 -8.85 26.63
C GLY A 31 5.35 -9.37 26.11
N GLN A 32 5.36 -10.33 25.18
CA GLN A 32 6.59 -10.91 24.62
C GLN A 32 6.73 -10.61 23.13
N LEU A 33 7.96 -10.26 22.72
CA LEU A 33 8.32 -10.08 21.33
C LEU A 33 8.88 -11.39 20.75
N ALA A 34 8.47 -11.72 19.53
CA ALA A 34 9.01 -12.82 18.75
C ALA A 34 9.27 -12.39 17.31
N VAL A 35 10.39 -12.85 16.74
CA VAL A 35 10.70 -12.68 15.31
C VAL A 35 10.29 -13.95 14.57
N ILE A 36 9.65 -13.79 13.42
CA ILE A 36 9.15 -14.87 12.58
C ILE A 36 9.62 -14.61 11.15
N ASP A 37 10.52 -15.45 10.65
CA ASP A 37 11.02 -15.40 9.26
C ASP A 37 9.96 -15.92 8.28
N GLY A 38 10.02 -15.47 7.01
CA GLY A 38 9.07 -15.86 5.96
C GLY A 38 9.25 -17.28 5.38
N PRO A 39 8.38 -17.74 4.46
CA PRO A 39 7.18 -17.08 3.91
C PRO A 39 5.92 -17.27 4.78
N PHE A 40 4.89 -16.48 4.47
CA PHE A 40 3.59 -16.59 5.13
C PHE A 40 2.91 -17.90 4.71
N THR A 41 2.72 -18.81 5.66
CA THR A 41 2.12 -20.12 5.37
C THR A 41 0.65 -20.08 4.94
N GLU A 42 -0.08 -18.98 5.20
CA GLU A 42 -1.53 -18.89 4.94
C GLU A 42 -1.98 -17.62 4.19
N ALA A 43 -1.06 -16.79 3.68
CA ALA A 43 -1.48 -15.59 2.94
C ALA A 43 -1.91 -15.96 1.52
N LYS A 44 -3.22 -15.86 1.23
CA LYS A 44 -3.76 -16.02 -0.12
C LYS A 44 -3.36 -14.86 -1.03
N GLU A 45 -3.25 -13.66 -0.45
CA GLU A 45 -2.90 -12.42 -1.11
C GLU A 45 -1.86 -11.67 -0.27
N VAL A 46 -0.93 -11.02 -0.95
CA VAL A 46 0.21 -10.33 -0.34
C VAL A 46 0.32 -8.95 -0.96
N VAL A 47 0.54 -7.93 -0.14
CA VAL A 47 0.81 -6.57 -0.61
C VAL A 47 2.15 -6.54 -1.34
N GLY A 48 2.09 -6.37 -2.67
CA GLY A 48 3.28 -6.29 -3.53
C GLY A 48 3.82 -4.87 -3.72
N GLY A 49 3.12 -3.85 -3.24
CA GLY A 49 3.51 -2.45 -3.40
C GLY A 49 2.57 -1.51 -2.67
N TYR A 50 2.97 -0.24 -2.60
CA TYR A 50 2.16 0.84 -2.04
C TYR A 50 2.39 2.13 -2.82
N ALA A 51 1.43 3.05 -2.70
CA ALA A 51 1.55 4.42 -3.16
C ALA A 51 0.80 5.33 -2.18
N MET A 52 1.40 6.46 -1.84
CA MET A 52 0.85 7.48 -0.95
C MET A 52 0.64 8.76 -1.72
N PHE A 53 -0.55 9.34 -1.58
CA PHE A 53 -0.94 10.56 -2.27
C PHE A 53 -1.51 11.57 -1.28
N GLU A 54 -1.26 12.84 -1.53
CA GLU A 54 -1.93 13.98 -0.92
C GLU A 54 -3.07 14.40 -1.85
N LEU A 55 -4.31 14.12 -1.44
CA LEU A 55 -5.52 14.32 -2.24
C LEU A 55 -6.59 14.99 -1.39
N LYS A 56 -7.48 15.74 -2.04
CA LYS A 56 -8.45 16.60 -1.32
C LYS A 56 -9.63 15.84 -0.75
N SER A 57 -9.84 14.60 -1.18
CA SER A 57 -11.00 13.79 -0.80
C SER A 57 -10.79 12.31 -1.06
N LYS A 58 -11.65 11.49 -0.46
CA LYS A 58 -11.71 10.04 -0.72
C LYS A 58 -12.11 9.75 -2.17
N GLU A 59 -12.97 10.58 -2.75
CA GLU A 59 -13.42 10.46 -4.13
C GLU A 59 -12.24 10.63 -5.10
N GLU A 60 -11.39 11.65 -4.90
CA GLU A 60 -10.15 11.82 -5.70
C GLU A 60 -9.19 10.63 -5.54
N ALA A 61 -9.12 10.03 -4.35
CA ALA A 61 -8.32 8.83 -4.09
C ALA A 61 -8.85 7.61 -4.84
N VAL A 62 -10.18 7.43 -4.87
CA VAL A 62 -10.84 6.37 -5.64
C VAL A 62 -10.59 6.57 -7.14
N GLU A 63 -10.79 7.77 -7.68
CA GLU A 63 -10.54 8.05 -9.09
C GLU A 63 -9.08 7.80 -9.49
N SER A 64 -8.13 8.21 -8.63
CA SER A 64 -6.71 7.96 -8.86
C SER A 64 -6.38 6.47 -8.85
N THR A 65 -6.98 5.71 -7.93
CA THR A 65 -6.82 4.26 -7.84
C THR A 65 -7.44 3.55 -9.05
N LEU A 66 -8.60 3.98 -9.52
CA LEU A 66 -9.22 3.43 -10.74
C LEU A 66 -8.32 3.61 -11.95
N ARG A 67 -7.72 4.79 -12.13
CA ARG A 67 -6.74 5.02 -13.21
C ARG A 67 -5.53 4.08 -13.07
N PHE A 68 -5.06 3.84 -11.85
CA PHE A 68 -3.94 2.95 -11.60
C PHE A 68 -4.25 1.49 -11.94
N MET A 69 -5.44 1.01 -11.54
CA MET A 69 -5.90 -0.35 -11.87
C MET A 69 -6.14 -0.52 -13.37
N GLU A 70 -6.57 0.53 -14.06
CA GLU A 70 -6.72 0.52 -15.52
C GLU A 70 -5.37 0.26 -16.23
N LEU A 71 -4.27 0.84 -15.74
CA LEU A 71 -2.94 0.56 -16.28
C LEU A 71 -2.53 -0.92 -16.13
N HIS A 72 -2.95 -1.58 -15.04
CA HIS A 72 -2.70 -3.02 -14.86
C HIS A 72 -3.49 -3.83 -15.88
N ARG A 73 -4.76 -3.46 -16.09
CA ARG A 73 -5.61 -4.09 -17.10
C ARG A 73 -5.03 -3.95 -18.51
N GLU A 74 -4.49 -2.78 -18.85
CA GLU A 74 -3.92 -2.49 -20.16
C GLU A 74 -2.57 -3.18 -20.38
N HIS A 75 -1.65 -3.10 -19.41
CA HIS A 75 -0.27 -3.54 -19.59
C HIS A 75 0.02 -4.97 -19.12
N TRP A 76 -0.85 -5.55 -18.28
CA TRP A 76 -0.70 -6.92 -17.76
C TRP A 76 -1.98 -7.74 -17.98
N PRO A 77 -2.21 -8.24 -19.22
CA PRO A 77 -3.37 -9.07 -19.52
C PRO A 77 -3.43 -10.32 -18.62
N GLY A 78 -4.59 -10.54 -17.99
CA GLY A 78 -4.82 -11.67 -17.09
C GLY A 78 -4.31 -11.46 -15.66
N TRP A 79 -3.79 -10.28 -15.33
CA TRP A 79 -3.49 -9.92 -13.95
C TRP A 79 -4.78 -9.77 -13.14
N GLU A 80 -4.78 -10.36 -11.95
CA GLU A 80 -5.83 -10.24 -10.94
C GLU A 80 -5.23 -9.70 -9.65
N GLY A 81 -5.96 -8.81 -8.97
CA GLY A 81 -5.56 -8.26 -7.69
C GLY A 81 -6.46 -7.12 -7.25
N GLU A 82 -6.18 -6.61 -6.05
CA GLU A 82 -6.93 -5.53 -5.41
C GLU A 82 -6.00 -4.42 -4.92
N THR A 83 -6.55 -3.22 -4.73
CA THR A 83 -5.89 -2.12 -4.05
C THR A 83 -6.81 -1.60 -2.95
N GLU A 84 -6.34 -1.68 -1.70
CA GLU A 84 -7.02 -1.08 -0.55
C GLU A 84 -6.69 0.42 -0.49
N ILE A 85 -7.71 1.28 -0.37
CA ILE A 85 -7.55 2.73 -0.21
C ILE A 85 -7.78 3.08 1.25
N ARG A 86 -6.79 3.69 1.89
CA ARG A 86 -6.88 4.15 3.28
C ARG A 86 -6.29 5.55 3.44
N GLN A 87 -6.94 6.34 4.28
CA GLN A 87 -6.38 7.60 4.74
C GLN A 87 -5.26 7.33 5.74
N VAL A 88 -4.14 8.04 5.58
CA VAL A 88 -3.07 8.09 6.57
C VAL A 88 -3.45 9.16 7.59
N PHE A 89 -3.44 8.80 8.87
CA PHE A 89 -3.74 9.74 9.95
C PHE A 89 -2.52 10.61 10.26
N GLY A 90 -2.76 11.90 10.43
CA GLY A 90 -1.75 12.87 10.84
C GLY A 90 -1.65 12.99 12.37
N PRO A 91 -0.65 13.72 12.89
CA PRO A 91 -0.52 14.01 14.32
C PRO A 91 -1.80 14.61 14.94
N GLU A 92 -2.55 15.38 14.17
CA GLU A 92 -3.82 15.99 14.56
C GLU A 92 -4.94 14.98 14.85
N ASP A 93 -4.88 13.80 14.25
CA ASP A 93 -5.85 12.72 14.45
C ASP A 93 -5.60 11.94 15.75
N PHE A 94 -4.45 12.17 16.40
CA PHE A 94 -4.04 11.52 17.65
C PHE A 94 -3.80 12.54 18.78
N PRO A 95 -4.86 13.17 19.32
CA PRO A 95 -4.72 14.11 20.42
C PRO A 95 -4.19 13.39 21.68
N GLY A 96 -2.94 13.69 22.06
CA GLY A 96 -2.31 13.22 23.30
C GLY A 96 -1.35 12.03 23.16
N ALA A 97 -0.91 11.69 21.94
CA ALA A 97 0.25 10.82 21.70
C ALA A 97 1.58 11.54 21.97
#